data_AF-F7S6A4-F1
#
_entry.id   AF-F7S6A4-F1
#
_cell.length_a   1.000
_cell.length_b   1.000
_cell.length_c   1.000
_cell.angle_alpha   90.00
_cell.angle_beta   90.00
_cell.angle_gamma   90.00
#
_symmetry.space_group_name_H-M   'P 1'
#
loop_
_entity.id
_entity.type
_entity.pdbx_description
1 polymer ?
#
loop_
_entity_poly.entity_id
_entity_poly.type
_entity_poly.pdbx_seq_one_letter_code
_entity_poly.pdbx_strand_id
1 'polypeptide(L)'
;MRIGIRFGGAVAPGDAVLVQEGFAPPSGARVVGGFRAEEVRRFGHGIGCSCCVPRGAVAAALTRLFLDRARGTEDGSGDVVIVGDTNGEAAVRAAVAGDVLLRARFFFAPAAGEAAARDGG
;
A
#
# COMPACT_ATOMS: atom_id res chain seq x y z
N MET A 1 -5.63 -1.67 14.94
CA MET A 1 -4.62 -0.80 14.29
C MET A 1 -4.89 -0.79 12.79
N ARG A 2 -5.14 0.38 12.19
CA ARG A 2 -5.16 0.54 10.73
C ARG A 2 -3.94 1.34 10.31
N ILE A 3 -3.41 1.07 9.12
CA ILE A 3 -2.19 1.69 8.59
C ILE A 3 -2.59 2.64 7.46
N GLY A 4 -2.07 3.87 7.48
CA GLY A 4 -2.33 4.85 6.42
C GLY A 4 -1.55 4.50 5.15
N ILE A 5 -2.15 4.77 4.00
CA ILE A 5 -1.52 4.72 2.68
C ILE A 5 -1.48 6.14 2.13
N ARG A 6 -0.30 6.60 1.74
CA ARG A 6 -0.06 7.88 1.07
C ARG A 6 0.54 7.65 -0.31
N PHE A 7 0.23 8.54 -1.25
CA PHE A 7 0.83 8.54 -2.58
C PHE A 7 1.85 9.66 -2.68
N GLY A 8 3.10 9.31 -2.97
CA GLY A 8 4.22 10.24 -3.01
C GLY A 8 4.46 11.02 -1.70
N GLY A 9 5.18 12.13 -1.82
CA GLY A 9 5.56 13.00 -0.70
C GLY A 9 6.79 12.52 0.07
N ALA A 10 7.05 13.19 1.20
CA ALA A 10 8.18 12.84 2.07
C ALA A 10 7.96 11.48 2.75
N VAL A 11 9.04 10.72 2.88
CA VAL A 11 9.12 9.47 3.65
C VAL A 11 9.75 9.80 4.99
N ALA A 12 8.98 9.61 6.07
CA ALA A 12 9.43 9.80 7.43
C ALA A 12 10.10 8.53 7.99
N PRO A 13 10.94 8.64 9.04
CA PRO A 13 11.40 7.48 9.78
C PRO A 13 10.23 6.61 10.25
N GLY A 14 10.29 5.31 9.96
CA GLY A 14 9.23 4.35 10.31
C GLY A 14 8.14 4.15 9.24
N ASP A 15 8.13 4.95 8.18
CA ASP A 15 7.31 4.68 6.99
C ASP A 15 7.82 3.43 6.25
N ALA A 16 6.90 2.74 5.62
CA ALA A 16 7.17 1.66 4.69
C ALA A 16 6.99 2.16 3.26
N VAL A 17 7.87 1.78 2.33
CA VAL A 17 7.76 2.19 0.93
C VAL A 17 7.42 1.01 0.02
N LEU A 18 6.33 1.15 -0.73
CA LEU A 18 5.95 0.22 -1.80
C LEU A 18 6.20 0.91 -3.14
N VAL A 19 7.02 0.30 -4.00
CA VAL A 19 7.54 0.95 -5.23
C VAL A 19 6.92 0.32 -6.47
N GLN A 20 6.39 1.13 -7.36
CA GLN A 20 6.00 0.68 -8.69
C GLN A 20 7.24 0.34 -9.52
N GLU A 21 7.23 -0.77 -10.25
CA GLU A 21 8.32 -1.12 -11.17
C GLU A 21 8.60 0.02 -12.14
N GLY A 22 9.90 0.31 -12.35
CA GLY A 22 10.36 1.45 -13.15
C GLY A 22 10.59 2.73 -12.36
N PHE A 23 10.19 2.80 -11.08
CA PHE A 23 10.45 3.94 -10.21
C PHE A 23 11.57 3.64 -9.21
N ALA A 24 12.38 4.66 -8.91
CA ALA A 24 13.43 4.57 -7.91
C ALA A 24 12.87 4.84 -6.51
N PRO A 25 13.20 4.03 -5.49
CA PRO A 25 12.87 4.36 -4.11
C PRO A 25 13.65 5.60 -3.64
N PRO A 26 13.08 6.42 -2.75
CA PRO A 26 13.82 7.47 -2.07
C PRO A 26 15.03 6.90 -1.33
N SER A 27 16.16 7.62 -1.34
CA SER A 27 17.39 7.16 -0.70
C SER A 27 17.19 6.95 0.81
N GLY A 28 17.68 5.81 1.32
CA GLY A 28 17.55 5.46 2.74
C GLY A 28 16.14 5.02 3.17
N ALA A 29 15.18 4.96 2.23
CA ALA A 29 13.84 4.49 2.55
C ALA A 29 13.77 2.97 2.73
N ARG A 30 12.91 2.53 3.65
CA ARG A 30 12.63 1.12 3.87
C ARG A 30 11.66 0.60 2.82
N VAL A 31 12.18 -0.09 1.80
CA VAL A 31 11.36 -0.70 0.74
C VAL A 31 10.79 -2.04 1.20
N VAL A 32 9.47 -2.20 1.13
CA VAL A 32 8.74 -3.41 1.54
C VAL A 32 8.30 -4.29 0.38
N GLY A 33 8.42 -3.79 -0.85
CA GLY A 33 8.10 -4.54 -2.05
C GLY A 33 8.09 -3.68 -3.31
N GLY A 34 8.01 -4.38 -4.45
CA GLY A 34 7.75 -3.82 -5.76
C GLY A 34 6.39 -4.30 -6.31
N PHE A 35 5.79 -3.55 -7.23
CA PHE A 35 4.59 -4.01 -7.94
C PHE A 35 4.50 -3.44 -9.37
N ARG A 36 3.83 -4.15 -10.27
CA ARG A 36 3.48 -3.65 -11.61
C ARG A 36 2.08 -3.05 -11.58
N ALA A 37 1.92 -1.85 -12.14
CA ALA A 37 0.60 -1.23 -12.27
C ALA A 37 -0.35 -2.01 -13.21
N GLU A 38 0.22 -2.74 -14.17
CA GLU A 38 -0.48 -3.50 -15.22
C GLU A 38 -1.14 -4.80 -14.71
N GLU A 39 -0.86 -5.21 -13.47
CA GLU A 39 -1.37 -6.46 -12.90
C GLU A 39 -2.77 -6.35 -12.29
N VAL A 40 -3.63 -5.44 -12.78
CA VAL A 40 -5.08 -5.68 -12.75
C VAL A 40 -5.42 -6.72 -13.83
N ARG A 41 -4.73 -7.86 -13.79
CA ARG A 41 -5.22 -9.06 -14.47
C ARG A 41 -6.47 -9.47 -13.71
N ARG A 42 -7.62 -9.05 -14.23
CA ARG A 42 -8.84 -9.85 -14.12
C ARG A 42 -8.46 -11.23 -14.64
N PHE A 43 -7.98 -12.10 -13.75
CA PHE A 43 -7.82 -13.50 -14.11
C PHE A 43 -9.20 -13.97 -14.56
N GLY A 44 -9.30 -14.18 -15.87
CA GLY A 44 -10.48 -14.73 -16.51
C GLY A 44 -10.80 -16.05 -15.85
N HIS A 45 -12.03 -16.15 -15.37
CA HIS A 45 -12.68 -17.36 -14.86
C HIS A 45 -11.91 -18.12 -13.77
N GLY A 46 -11.89 -17.58 -12.54
CA GLY A 46 -11.50 -18.36 -11.37
C GLY A 46 -12.63 -19.29 -10.92
N ILE A 47 -12.53 -20.60 -11.19
CA ILE A 47 -13.23 -21.60 -10.39
C ILE A 47 -12.48 -21.68 -9.05
N GLY A 48 -12.82 -20.79 -8.12
CA GLY A 48 -12.22 -20.76 -6.79
C GLY A 48 -12.88 -19.73 -5.89
N CYS A 49 -13.07 -20.08 -4.61
CA CYS A 49 -13.51 -19.12 -3.60
C CYS A 49 -12.51 -17.97 -3.48
N SER A 50 -12.96 -16.79 -3.03
CA SER A 50 -12.11 -15.62 -2.81
C SER A 50 -10.89 -15.86 -1.90
N CYS A 51 -10.89 -16.95 -1.13
CA CYS A 51 -9.75 -17.41 -0.33
C CYS A 51 -8.64 -18.14 -1.11
N CYS A 52 -8.93 -18.66 -2.32
CA CYS A 52 -8.02 -19.48 -3.12
C CYS A 52 -7.41 -18.74 -4.32
N VAL A 53 -7.95 -17.57 -4.69
CA VAL A 53 -7.40 -16.77 -5.79
C VAL A 53 -6.08 -16.12 -5.35
N PRO A 54 -4.99 -16.23 -6.15
CA PRO A 54 -3.74 -15.54 -5.85
C PRO A 54 -3.99 -14.04 -5.67
N ARG A 55 -3.58 -13.50 -4.52
CA ARG A 55 -3.63 -12.06 -4.27
C ARG A 55 -2.61 -11.36 -5.15
N GLY A 56 -3.01 -10.27 -5.80
CA GLY A 56 -2.08 -9.46 -6.61
C GLY A 56 -0.91 -8.90 -5.79
N ALA A 57 0.17 -8.50 -6.47
CA ALA A 57 1.44 -8.10 -5.84
C ALA A 57 1.27 -7.05 -4.73
N VAL A 58 0.43 -6.04 -4.95
CA VAL A 58 0.10 -5.02 -3.93
C VAL A 58 -0.51 -5.65 -2.67
N ALA A 59 -1.50 -6.51 -2.84
CA ALA A 59 -2.21 -7.15 -1.72
C ALA A 59 -1.29 -8.09 -0.93
N ALA A 60 -0.39 -8.80 -1.62
CA ALA A 60 0.63 -9.62 -1.00
C ALA A 60 1.62 -8.78 -0.17
N ALA A 61 2.16 -7.70 -0.74
CA ALA A 61 3.11 -6.81 -0.06
C ALA A 61 2.51 -6.14 1.18
N LEU A 62 1.30 -5.58 1.05
CA LEU A 62 0.58 -4.96 2.17
C LEU A 62 0.23 -5.98 3.25
N THR A 63 -0.19 -7.20 2.88
CA THR A 63 -0.47 -8.26 3.85
C THR A 63 0.79 -8.63 4.63
N ARG A 64 1.92 -8.80 3.94
CA ARG A 64 3.20 -9.12 4.57
C ARG A 64 3.61 -8.04 5.56
N LEU A 65 3.60 -6.77 5.15
CA LEU A 65 3.91 -5.64 6.03
C LEU A 65 3.05 -5.64 7.29
N PHE A 66 1.74 -5.86 7.13
CA PHE A 66 0.82 -5.90 8.29
C PHE A 66 1.20 -7.03 9.25
N LEU A 67 1.50 -8.22 8.73
CA LEU A 67 1.88 -9.37 9.56
C LEU A 67 3.21 -9.13 10.27
N ASP A 68 4.18 -8.55 9.59
CA ASP A 68 5.49 -8.28 10.16
C ASP A 68 5.38 -7.25 11.30
N ARG A 69 4.56 -6.20 11.13
CA ARG A 69 4.23 -5.25 12.21
C ARG A 69 3.47 -5.92 13.36
N ALA A 70 2.48 -6.76 13.05
CA ALA A 70 1.69 -7.44 14.07
C ALA A 70 2.53 -8.44 14.89
N ARG A 71 3.60 -8.97 14.31
CA ARG A 71 4.56 -9.87 14.99
C ARG A 71 5.67 -9.11 15.72
N GLY A 72 5.74 -7.79 15.58
CA GLY A 72 6.84 -6.99 16.12
C GLY A 72 8.19 -7.30 15.47
N THR A 73 8.19 -7.86 14.26
CA THR A 73 9.42 -8.10 13.48
C THR A 73 9.78 -6.91 12.61
N GLU A 74 9.04 -5.80 12.76
CA GLU A 74 9.23 -4.54 12.04
C GLU A 74 9.11 -3.36 13.00
N ASP A 75 10.11 -2.47 12.93
CA ASP A 75 10.29 -1.38 13.90
C ASP A 75 9.54 -0.09 13.51
N GLY A 76 8.81 -0.10 12.38
CA GLY A 76 8.10 1.07 11.86
C GLY A 76 6.59 1.03 12.09
N SER A 77 6.04 2.01 12.80
CA SER A 77 4.60 2.23 12.98
C SER A 77 4.00 3.25 12.01
N GLY A 78 4.79 3.80 11.08
CA GLY A 78 4.41 4.86 10.14
C GLY A 78 3.48 4.40 9.02
N ASP A 79 3.24 5.28 8.05
CA ASP A 79 2.36 5.00 6.91
C ASP A 79 3.06 4.12 5.86
N VAL A 80 2.28 3.63 4.89
CA VAL A 80 2.79 3.10 3.64
C VAL A 80 2.82 4.23 2.61
N VAL A 81 4.01 4.54 2.10
CA VAL A 81 4.20 5.49 1.00
C VAL A 81 4.30 4.71 -0.31
N ILE A 82 3.41 5.02 -1.24
CA ILE A 82 3.45 4.49 -2.59
C ILE A 82 4.31 5.41 -3.45
N VAL A 83 5.35 4.85 -4.06
CA VAL A 83 6.22 5.53 -5.01
C VAL A 83 5.90 5.00 -6.40
N GLY A 84 5.35 5.85 -7.26
CA GLY A 84 4.87 5.47 -8.58
C GLY A 84 4.16 6.62 -9.28
N ASP A 85 3.48 6.31 -10.39
CA ASP A 85 2.62 7.24 -11.12
C ASP A 85 1.14 7.02 -10.80
N THR A 86 0.26 7.75 -11.51
CA THR A 86 -1.19 7.65 -11.39
C THR A 86 -1.74 6.26 -11.71
N ASN A 87 -1.07 5.46 -12.55
CA ASN A 87 -1.45 4.07 -12.79
C ASN A 87 -1.11 3.19 -11.58
N GLY A 88 0.04 3.44 -10.96
CA GLY A 88 0.41 2.81 -9.68
C GLY A 88 -0.60 3.12 -8.59
N GLU A 89 -1.03 4.38 -8.47
CA GLU A 89 -2.06 4.76 -7.50
C GLU A 89 -3.38 4.02 -7.75
N ALA A 90 -3.82 3.98 -9.00
CA ALA A 90 -5.05 3.29 -9.40
C ALA A 90 -4.98 1.79 -9.10
N ALA A 91 -3.84 1.14 -9.36
CA ALA A 91 -3.62 -0.26 -9.05
C ALA A 91 -3.70 -0.54 -7.53
N VAL A 92 -3.11 0.33 -6.70
CA VAL A 92 -3.20 0.20 -5.24
C VAL A 92 -4.62 0.41 -4.75
N ARG A 93 -5.34 1.42 -5.26
CA ARG A 93 -6.75 1.65 -4.93
C ARG A 93 -7.62 0.47 -5.31
N ALA A 94 -7.43 -0.11 -6.50
CA ALA A 94 -8.15 -1.29 -6.94
C ALA A 94 -7.87 -2.50 -6.04
N ALA A 95 -6.61 -2.75 -5.68
CA ALA A 95 -6.23 -3.84 -4.78
C ALA A 95 -6.88 -3.71 -3.39
N VAL A 96 -6.84 -2.50 -2.80
CA VAL A 96 -7.48 -2.25 -1.50
C VAL A 96 -9.00 -2.38 -1.60
N ALA A 97 -9.63 -1.86 -2.65
CA ALA A 97 -11.08 -1.98 -2.82
C ALA A 97 -11.56 -3.43 -3.00
N GLY A 98 -10.76 -4.25 -3.69
CA GLY A 98 -11.08 -5.65 -4.02
C GLY A 98 -10.79 -6.67 -2.91
N ASP A 99 -10.02 -6.30 -1.87
CA ASP A 99 -9.64 -7.23 -0.79
C ASP A 99 -10.20 -6.76 0.57
N VAL A 100 -11.12 -7.55 1.14
CA VAL A 100 -11.78 -7.25 2.43
C VAL A 100 -10.80 -7.10 3.59
N LEU A 101 -9.69 -7.85 3.60
CA LEU A 101 -8.68 -7.74 4.64
C LEU A 101 -7.87 -6.47 4.50
N LEU A 102 -7.57 -6.05 3.27
CA LEU A 102 -6.88 -4.78 3.06
C LEU A 102 -7.78 -3.61 3.49
N ARG A 103 -9.08 -3.63 3.19
CA ARG A 103 -10.02 -2.59 3.66
C ARG A 103 -10.07 -2.49 5.18
N ALA A 104 -10.03 -3.62 5.88
CA ALA A 104 -10.05 -3.65 7.34
C ALA A 104 -8.74 -3.13 7.96
N ARG A 105 -7.60 -3.30 7.27
CA ARG A 105 -6.26 -3.03 7.81
C ARG A 105 -5.65 -1.71 7.35
N PHE A 106 -6.08 -1.17 6.21
CA PHE A 106 -5.50 0.01 5.57
C PHE A 106 -6.56 1.08 5.29
N PHE A 107 -6.13 2.34 5.24
CA PHE A 107 -6.94 3.48 4.79
C PHE A 107 -6.09 4.45 3.99
N PHE A 108 -6.69 5.23 3.10
CA PHE A 108 -5.97 6.28 2.37
C PHE A 108 -5.89 7.52 3.26
N ALA A 109 -4.66 7.90 3.62
CA ALA A 109 -4.41 9.13 4.36
C ALA A 109 -4.39 10.31 3.38
N PRO A 110 -4.84 11.51 3.82
CA PRO A 110 -4.71 12.71 3.02
C PRO A 110 -3.23 13.01 2.74
N ALA A 111 -2.96 13.75 1.66
CA ALA A 111 -1.62 14.25 1.41
C ALA A 111 -1.17 15.10 2.62
N ALA A 112 0.13 15.07 2.94
CA ALA A 112 0.69 15.69 4.14
C ALA A 112 0.53 17.23 4.25
N GLY A 113 -0.21 17.87 3.34
CA GLY A 113 -0.60 19.29 3.38
C GLY A 113 -2.10 19.56 3.55
N GLU A 114 -3.00 18.57 3.47
CA GLU A 114 -4.46 18.81 3.55
C GLU A 114 -5.04 18.65 4.96
N ALA A 115 -4.34 17.95 5.86
CA ALA A 115 -4.80 17.76 7.24
C ALA A 115 -4.70 19.06 8.07
N ALA A 116 -3.70 19.90 7.80
CA ALA A 116 -3.50 21.17 8.51
C ALA A 116 -4.58 22.23 8.21
N ALA A 117 -5.36 22.07 7.13
CA ALA A 117 -6.36 23.04 6.71
C ALA A 117 -7.75 22.83 7.34
N ARG A 118 -7.99 21.73 8.06
CA ARG A 118 -9.32 21.39 8.60
C ARG A 118 -9.53 21.67 10.10
N ASP A 119 -8.49 22.07 10.83
CA ASP A 119 -8.57 22.35 12.29
C ASP A 119 -8.63 23.86 12.61
N GLY A 120 -9.04 24.69 11.65
CA GLY A 120 -9.09 26.16 11.77
C GLY A 120 -10.45 26.80 11.50
N GLY A 121 -11.54 26.19 11.95
CA GLY A 121 -12.91 26.70 11.81
C GLY A 121 -13.65 26.80 13.13
#